data_AF-A0A0C4FC78-F1
#
_entry.id   AF-A0A0C4FC78-F1
#
_cell.length_a   1.000
_cell.length_b   1.000
_cell.length_c   1.000
_cell.angle_alpha   90.00
_cell.angle_beta   90.00
_cell.angle_gamma   90.00
#
_symmetry.space_group_name_H-M   'P 1'
#
loop_
_entity.id
_entity.type
_entity.pdbx_description
1 polymer ?
#
loop_
_entity_poly.entity_id
_entity_poly.type
_entity_poly.pdbx_seq_one_letter_code
_entity_poly.pdbx_strand_id
1 'polypeptide(L)'
;MVTFKAINNDSGADSDHCADNPADTITMTSSTAPLTNAPECLLQSFPPTRPPKTQHLRRAAADLTMRQFFFISYLAEDDEHTLATMQKHSIYHSSVFKGMTEANLVEAGFNLGPARLIVSGTAAAVAQLKNL
;
A
#
# COMPACT_ATOMS: atom_id res chain seq x y z
N MET A 1 -20.00 4.15 -33.68
CA MET A 1 -20.25 5.56 -33.32
C MET A 1 -21.57 5.62 -32.59
N VAL A 2 -21.56 5.84 -31.28
CA VAL A 2 -22.77 5.95 -30.43
C VAL A 2 -22.56 7.13 -29.50
N THR A 3 -23.51 8.06 -29.49
CA THR A 3 -23.38 9.35 -28.79
C THR A 3 -24.23 9.32 -27.52
N PHE A 4 -23.62 9.52 -26.36
CA PHE A 4 -24.35 9.77 -25.11
C PHE A 4 -24.43 11.28 -24.85
N LYS A 5 -25.59 11.73 -24.38
CA LYS A 5 -25.96 13.15 -24.29
C LYS A 5 -25.91 13.61 -22.83
N ALA A 6 -25.22 14.72 -22.57
CA ALA A 6 -25.13 15.32 -21.24
C ALA A 6 -26.44 16.02 -20.82
N ILE A 7 -26.66 16.10 -19.50
CA ILE A 7 -27.59 17.01 -18.85
C ILE A 7 -26.88 17.53 -17.59
N ASN A 8 -26.73 18.86 -17.48
CA ASN A 8 -26.21 19.50 -16.26
C ASN A 8 -27.37 19.71 -15.27
N ASN A 9 -27.04 19.90 -13.99
CA ASN A 9 -27.77 20.86 -13.17
C ASN A 9 -26.80 21.51 -12.16
N ASP A 10 -26.95 22.81 -12.00
CA ASP A 10 -26.18 23.70 -11.14
C ASP A 10 -27.17 24.59 -10.38
N SER A 11 -26.91 24.82 -9.09
CA SER A 11 -27.50 25.86 -8.22
C SER A 11 -26.96 25.64 -6.80
N GLY A 12 -26.20 26.59 -6.27
CA GLY A 12 -25.58 26.50 -4.94
C GLY A 12 -26.42 27.11 -3.81
N ALA A 13 -25.77 27.32 -2.66
CA ALA A 13 -26.10 28.33 -1.66
C ALA A 13 -24.93 28.51 -0.68
N ASP A 14 -24.40 29.73 -0.57
CA ASP A 14 -23.41 30.11 0.46
C ASP A 14 -24.11 30.40 1.80
N SER A 15 -23.37 30.32 2.93
CA SER A 15 -23.71 31.01 4.19
C SER A 15 -22.56 30.95 5.20
N ASP A 16 -21.77 32.02 5.29
CA ASP A 16 -20.87 32.28 6.42
C ASP A 16 -21.64 32.92 7.59
N HIS A 17 -21.48 32.42 8.81
CA HIS A 17 -21.43 33.30 9.99
C HIS A 17 -20.74 32.69 11.22
N CYS A 18 -19.96 33.53 11.91
CA CYS A 18 -19.45 33.27 13.26
C CYS A 18 -20.31 34.02 14.29
N ALA A 19 -20.37 33.53 15.53
CA ALA A 19 -20.90 34.29 16.67
C ALA A 19 -20.21 33.86 17.98
N ASP A 20 -20.02 34.80 18.89
CA ASP A 20 -19.10 34.69 20.03
C ASP A 20 -19.73 34.21 21.35
N ASN A 21 -18.84 33.86 22.30
CA ASN A 21 -19.11 33.46 23.68
C ASN A 21 -19.31 34.68 24.61
N PRO A 22 -20.28 34.64 25.54
CA PRO A 22 -19.92 34.56 26.97
C PRO A 22 -20.85 33.60 27.76
N ALA A 23 -20.59 33.22 29.03
CA ALA A 23 -19.65 33.75 30.03
C ALA A 23 -18.85 32.59 30.72
N ASP A 24 -18.63 32.41 32.03
CA ASP A 24 -19.00 33.16 33.25
C ASP A 24 -17.96 32.99 34.40
N THR A 25 -18.22 33.57 35.58
CA THR A 25 -17.22 33.91 36.61
C THR A 25 -17.44 33.20 37.96
N ILE A 26 -16.37 32.62 38.55
CA ILE A 26 -16.11 32.72 40.02
C ILE A 26 -14.62 32.59 40.43
N THR A 27 -14.05 33.73 40.82
CA THR A 27 -13.26 34.05 42.04
C THR A 27 -12.23 33.08 42.67
N MET A 28 -11.05 33.64 43.00
CA MET A 28 -9.94 33.05 43.78
C MET A 28 -10.02 33.29 45.30
N THR A 29 -9.49 32.37 46.13
CA THR A 29 -8.72 32.56 47.40
C THR A 29 -8.52 31.19 48.11
N SER A 30 -7.49 30.89 48.92
CA SER A 30 -6.19 31.54 49.19
C SER A 30 -5.20 30.60 49.93
N SER A 31 -3.91 30.72 49.63
CA SER A 31 -2.70 30.45 50.45
C SER A 31 -2.70 29.40 51.60
N THR A 32 -1.77 28.43 51.49
CA THR A 32 -0.81 28.06 52.55
C THR A 32 0.46 27.51 51.89
N ALA A 33 1.63 27.71 52.50
CA ALA A 33 2.94 27.64 51.84
C ALA A 33 3.72 26.31 52.15
N PRO A 34 5.02 26.14 51.78
CA PRO A 34 5.45 24.93 51.06
C PRO A 34 6.30 23.95 51.89
N LEU A 35 6.53 22.75 51.34
CA LEU A 35 7.84 22.04 51.35
C LEU A 35 7.77 20.66 50.66
N THR A 36 8.48 20.48 49.55
CA THR A 36 9.27 19.27 49.19
C THR A 36 9.81 19.45 47.78
N ASN A 37 11.13 19.34 47.60
CA ASN A 37 11.76 19.39 46.28
C ASN A 37 11.60 18.03 45.59
N ALA A 38 10.58 17.88 44.76
CA ALA A 38 10.59 16.84 43.73
C ALA A 38 11.61 17.25 42.64
N PRO A 39 12.45 16.33 42.13
CA PRO A 39 13.36 16.66 41.04
C PRO A 39 12.57 17.04 39.79
N GLU A 40 13.11 17.93 38.96
CA GLU A 40 12.48 18.28 37.69
C GLU A 40 12.28 17.03 36.84
N CYS A 41 11.01 16.64 36.69
CA CYS A 41 10.62 15.59 35.77
C CYS A 41 10.76 16.16 34.36
N LEU A 42 12.00 16.11 33.85
CA LEU A 42 12.33 16.48 32.47
C LEU A 42 11.28 15.85 31.56
N LEU A 43 10.46 16.71 30.94
CA LEU A 43 9.61 16.30 29.83
C LEU A 43 10.52 15.99 28.64
N GLN A 44 11.17 14.84 28.71
CA GLN A 44 11.81 14.21 27.57
C GLN A 44 10.71 13.97 26.55
N SER A 45 10.62 14.90 25.61
CA SER A 45 9.80 14.81 24.41
C SER A 45 10.40 13.72 23.52
N PHE A 46 10.22 12.47 23.93
CA PHE A 46 10.43 11.32 23.09
C PHE A 46 9.65 11.57 21.79
N PRO A 47 10.33 11.77 20.64
CA PRO A 47 9.61 11.95 19.40
C PRO A 47 8.80 10.67 19.19
N PRO A 48 7.54 10.76 18.72
CA PRO A 48 6.72 9.57 18.50
C PRO A 48 7.53 8.63 17.59
N THR A 49 7.84 7.44 18.10
CA THR A 49 8.75 6.47 17.48
C THR A 49 8.12 5.90 16.23
N ARG A 50 8.18 6.70 15.16
CA ARG A 50 7.67 6.41 13.84
C ARG A 50 8.19 5.03 13.44
N PRO A 51 7.33 4.03 13.20
CA PRO A 51 7.78 2.67 12.93
C PRO A 51 8.79 2.70 11.78
N PRO A 52 9.94 2.02 11.88
CA PRO A 52 11.06 2.26 10.99
C PRO A 52 10.65 2.13 9.53
N LYS A 53 10.84 3.20 8.73
CA LYS A 53 10.58 3.18 7.27
C LYS A 53 11.32 2.01 6.59
N THR A 54 12.39 1.54 7.21
CA THR A 54 13.12 0.30 6.94
C THR A 54 12.24 -0.95 6.79
N GLN A 55 11.04 -1.04 7.38
CA GLN A 55 10.15 -2.20 7.18
C GLN A 55 9.45 -2.17 5.82
N HIS A 56 9.04 -0.99 5.34
CA HIS A 56 8.56 -0.84 3.95
C HIS A 56 9.71 -1.01 2.96
N LEU A 57 10.90 -0.47 3.25
CA LEU A 57 12.08 -0.66 2.41
C LEU A 57 12.57 -2.11 2.37
N ARG A 58 12.48 -2.87 3.48
CA ARG A 58 12.78 -4.32 3.49
C ARG A 58 11.75 -5.15 2.70
N ARG A 59 10.47 -4.75 2.68
CA ARG A 59 9.48 -5.38 1.79
C ARG A 59 9.79 -5.09 0.33
N ALA A 60 10.00 -3.82 -0.03
CA ALA A 60 10.36 -3.42 -1.40
C ALA A 60 11.68 -4.05 -1.89
N ALA A 61 12.65 -4.26 -1.00
CA ALA A 61 13.90 -4.97 -1.31
C ALA A 61 13.75 -6.49 -1.47
N ALA A 62 12.59 -7.05 -1.11
CA ALA A 62 12.23 -8.46 -1.29
C ALA A 62 11.18 -8.67 -2.41
N ASP A 63 10.72 -7.61 -3.06
CA ASP A 63 9.79 -7.69 -4.18
C ASP A 63 10.53 -8.07 -5.47
N LEU A 64 10.51 -9.36 -5.77
CA LEU A 64 11.12 -9.99 -6.94
C LEU A 64 10.66 -9.30 -8.25
N THR A 65 11.59 -8.65 -8.94
CA THR A 65 11.31 -7.97 -10.21
C THR A 65 10.79 -8.94 -11.27
N MET A 66 9.98 -8.45 -12.23
CA MET A 66 9.46 -9.30 -13.30
C MET A 66 10.56 -10.01 -14.09
N ARG A 67 11.71 -9.36 -14.29
CA ARG A 67 12.87 -9.96 -14.96
C ARG A 67 13.46 -11.14 -14.19
N GLN A 68 13.66 -10.98 -12.87
CA GLN A 68 14.12 -12.08 -12.02
C GLN A 68 13.07 -13.20 -11.91
N PHE A 69 11.79 -12.85 -11.92
CA PHE A 69 10.70 -13.84 -11.94
C PHE A 69 10.67 -14.64 -13.25
N PHE A 70 10.88 -14.00 -14.41
CA PHE A 70 11.01 -14.69 -15.69
C PHE A 70 12.19 -15.67 -15.68
N PHE A 71 13.36 -15.24 -15.20
CA PHE A 71 14.54 -16.10 -15.03
C PHE A 71 14.25 -17.31 -14.12
N ILE A 72 13.63 -17.11 -12.95
CA ILE A 72 13.24 -18.19 -12.02
C ILE A 72 12.17 -19.11 -12.61
N SER A 73 11.32 -18.59 -13.50
CA SER A 73 10.28 -19.35 -14.20
C SER A 73 10.77 -20.02 -15.48
N TYR A 74 12.04 -19.81 -15.90
CA TYR A 74 12.55 -20.22 -17.22
C TYR A 74 11.73 -19.68 -18.41
N LEU A 75 11.17 -18.48 -18.27
CA LEU A 75 10.51 -17.73 -19.35
C LEU A 75 11.53 -16.88 -20.12
N ALA A 76 11.38 -16.82 -21.44
CA ALA A 76 12.13 -15.88 -22.27
C ALA A 76 11.63 -14.44 -22.02
N GLU A 77 12.53 -13.46 -21.94
CA GLU A 77 12.19 -12.05 -21.71
C GLU A 77 11.42 -11.42 -22.88
N ASP A 78 11.42 -12.09 -24.03
CA ASP A 78 10.89 -11.71 -25.33
C ASP A 78 9.77 -12.65 -25.86
N ASP A 79 9.18 -13.53 -25.02
CA ASP A 79 8.04 -14.36 -25.42
C ASP A 79 6.78 -13.50 -25.69
N GLU A 80 6.55 -13.19 -26.96
CA GLU A 80 5.48 -12.27 -27.41
C GLU A 80 4.09 -12.66 -26.87
N HIS A 81 3.78 -13.95 -26.75
CA HIS A 81 2.48 -14.42 -26.26
C HIS A 81 2.27 -14.16 -24.75
N THR A 82 3.29 -14.45 -23.94
CA THR A 82 3.28 -14.18 -22.49
C THR A 82 3.25 -12.67 -22.23
N LEU A 83 4.07 -11.91 -22.97
CA LEU A 83 4.09 -10.44 -22.88
C LEU A 83 2.76 -9.81 -23.29
N ALA A 84 2.17 -10.21 -24.41
CA ALA A 84 0.88 -9.69 -24.87
C ALA A 84 -0.26 -10.01 -23.88
N THR A 85 -0.26 -11.20 -23.28
CA THR A 85 -1.24 -11.57 -22.24
C THR A 85 -1.03 -10.78 -20.94
N MET A 86 0.23 -10.57 -20.52
CA MET A 86 0.52 -9.69 -19.38
C MET A 86 0.11 -8.24 -19.64
N GLN A 87 0.37 -7.70 -20.84
CA GLN A 87 -0.02 -6.34 -21.22
C GLN A 87 -1.54 -6.18 -21.25
N LYS A 88 -2.27 -7.14 -21.83
CA LYS A 88 -3.74 -7.19 -21.86
C LYS A 88 -4.37 -7.10 -20.47
N HIS A 89 -3.72 -7.67 -19.46
CA HIS A 89 -4.20 -7.73 -18.07
C HIS A 89 -3.46 -6.76 -17.11
N SER A 90 -2.63 -5.85 -17.63
CA SER A 90 -1.85 -4.88 -16.83
C SER A 90 -0.97 -5.54 -15.73
N ILE A 91 -0.39 -6.71 -16.02
CA ILE A 91 0.42 -7.48 -15.07
C ILE A 91 1.87 -6.97 -15.06
N TYR A 92 2.20 -6.15 -14.05
CA TYR A 92 3.53 -5.57 -13.86
C TYR A 92 4.32 -6.16 -12.67
N HIS A 93 3.72 -7.05 -11.88
CA HIS A 93 4.34 -7.62 -10.68
C HIS A 93 4.12 -9.13 -10.54
N SER A 94 5.18 -9.84 -10.16
CA SER A 94 5.21 -11.29 -9.95
C SER A 94 4.28 -11.76 -8.83
N SER A 95 3.87 -10.85 -7.94
CA SER A 95 2.91 -11.09 -6.86
C SER A 95 1.51 -11.48 -7.34
N VAL A 96 1.11 -11.10 -8.56
CA VAL A 96 -0.20 -11.43 -9.15
C VAL A 96 -0.39 -12.95 -9.29
N PHE A 97 0.69 -13.69 -9.57
CA PHE A 97 0.65 -15.13 -9.78
C PHE A 97 0.50 -15.95 -8.48
N LYS A 98 0.62 -15.31 -7.30
CA LYS A 98 0.52 -16.00 -6.00
C LYS A 98 -0.89 -16.54 -5.77
N GLY A 99 -1.03 -17.86 -5.85
CA GLY A 99 -2.31 -18.57 -5.72
C GLY A 99 -3.06 -18.79 -7.03
N MET A 100 -2.51 -18.37 -8.17
CA MET A 100 -3.04 -18.79 -9.48
C MET A 100 -2.69 -20.25 -9.76
N THR A 101 -3.64 -21.00 -10.31
CA THR A 101 -3.39 -22.35 -10.84
C THR A 101 -3.02 -22.30 -12.33
N GLU A 102 -2.52 -23.43 -12.86
CA GLU A 102 -2.34 -23.62 -14.31
C GLU A 102 -3.63 -23.32 -15.09
N ALA A 103 -4.78 -23.77 -14.59
CA ALA A 103 -6.08 -23.54 -15.22
C ALA A 103 -6.46 -22.05 -15.21
N ASN A 104 -6.26 -21.34 -14.10
CA ASN A 104 -6.54 -19.90 -14.00
C ASN A 104 -5.71 -19.08 -15.01
N LEU A 105 -4.47 -19.51 -15.26
CA LEU A 105 -3.57 -18.85 -16.22
C LEU A 105 -3.97 -19.15 -17.67
N VAL A 106 -4.36 -20.39 -17.97
CA VAL A 106 -4.89 -20.76 -19.29
C VAL A 106 -6.22 -20.04 -19.58
N GLU A 107 -7.10 -19.91 -18.58
CA GLU A 107 -8.34 -19.13 -18.68
C GLU A 107 -8.08 -17.63 -18.91
N ALA A 108 -7.05 -17.06 -18.25
CA ALA A 108 -6.59 -15.71 -18.53
C ALA A 108 -6.00 -15.54 -19.94
N GLY A 109 -5.64 -16.63 -20.63
CA GLY A 109 -5.10 -16.63 -21.99
C GLY A 109 -3.59 -16.82 -22.09
N PHE A 110 -2.91 -17.30 -21.03
CA PHE A 110 -1.54 -17.78 -21.15
C PHE A 110 -1.50 -19.14 -21.84
N ASN A 111 -0.50 -19.35 -22.70
CA ASN A 111 -0.24 -20.67 -23.29
C ASN A 111 0.11 -21.70 -22.19
N LEU A 112 -0.26 -22.97 -22.40
CA LEU A 112 -0.12 -24.05 -21.40
C LEU A 112 1.32 -24.22 -20.86
N GLY A 113 2.32 -24.04 -21.72
CA GLY A 113 3.73 -24.07 -21.33
C GLY A 113 4.08 -22.94 -20.35
N PRO A 114 3.97 -21.66 -20.77
CA PRO A 114 4.10 -20.51 -19.87
C PRO A 114 3.27 -20.60 -18.59
N ALA A 115 2.02 -21.10 -18.64
CA ALA A 115 1.21 -21.29 -17.44
C ALA A 115 1.87 -22.23 -16.40
N ARG A 116 2.43 -23.37 -16.84
CA ARG A 116 3.19 -24.30 -15.98
C ARG A 116 4.47 -23.69 -15.42
N LEU A 117 5.18 -22.96 -16.27
CA LEU A 117 6.41 -22.26 -15.91
C LEU A 117 6.16 -21.17 -14.86
N ILE A 118 5.10 -20.36 -15.01
CA ILE A 118 4.67 -19.35 -14.05
C ILE A 118 4.31 -19.96 -12.68
N VAL A 119 3.54 -21.06 -12.65
CA VAL A 119 3.20 -21.76 -11.39
C VAL A 119 4.46 -22.29 -10.70
N SER A 120 5.35 -22.92 -11.47
CA SER A 120 6.59 -23.52 -10.95
C SER A 120 7.56 -22.45 -10.43
N GLY A 121 7.76 -21.37 -11.19
CA GLY A 121 8.58 -20.22 -10.80
C GLY A 121 8.00 -19.46 -9.60
N THR A 122 6.67 -19.39 -9.46
CA THR A 122 6.01 -18.81 -8.28
C THR A 122 6.31 -19.64 -7.02
N ALA A 123 6.27 -20.97 -7.11
CA ALA A 123 6.65 -21.84 -6.00
C ALA A 123 8.15 -21.68 -5.63
N ALA A 124 9.04 -21.62 -6.63
CA ALA A 124 10.47 -21.41 -6.43
C ALA A 124 10.80 -20.04 -5.82
N ALA A 125 10.16 -18.96 -6.30
CA ALA A 125 10.29 -17.60 -5.76
C ALA A 125 9.84 -17.52 -4.29
N VAL A 126 8.71 -18.16 -3.95
CA VAL A 126 8.21 -18.24 -2.56
C VAL A 126 9.13 -19.09 -1.67
N ALA A 127 9.80 -20.10 -2.22
CA ALA A 127 10.80 -20.87 -1.49
C ALA A 127 12.07 -20.04 -1.21
N GLN A 128 12.58 -19.29 -2.18
CA GLN A 128 13.74 -18.41 -1.99
C GLN A 128 13.48 -17.35 -0.91
N LEU A 129 12.30 -16.70 -0.93
CA LEU A 129 11.90 -15.70 0.06
C LEU A 129 11.78 -16.23 1.51
N LYS A 130 11.70 -17.55 1.71
CA LYS A 130 11.67 -18.18 3.04
C LYS A 130 13.06 -18.53 3.60
N ASN A 131 14.12 -18.33 2.83
CA ASN A 131 15.50 -18.68 3.17
C ASN A 131 16.41 -17.42 3.23
N LEU A 132 15.83 -16.26 3.53
CA LEU A 132 16.45 -14.93 3.63
C LEU A 132 16.05 -14.23 4.94
#